data_AF-A0A412CLU5-F1
#
_entry.id   AF-A0A412CLU5-F1
#
_cell.length_a   1.000
_cell.length_b   1.000
_cell.length_c   1.000
_cell.angle_alpha   90.00
_cell.angle_beta   90.00
_cell.angle_gamma   90.00
#
_symmetry.space_group_name_H-M   'P 1'
#
loop_
_entity.id
_entity.type
_entity.pdbx_description
1 polymer ?
#
loop_
_entity_poly.entity_id
_entity_poly.type
_entity_poly.pdbx_seq_one_letter_code
_entity_poly.pdbx_strand_id
1 'polypeptide(L)'
;MKKMNLGFIMVGLVFLISISVLSCQANDADNYSQQAEDVTAADLFIASEAHQNLEKEIRKNMRRMLNAISKFSKEEMEQYQQLKKELLSLETRSEAKKQWNKLLGYDCYASLYRISNLVREVYEGIDFTRLELMRARQKRKMHQVVITRTTEDDEAIQNCIKAYSEMAEARIEDCVNQYNRNLDEIPINISWKEYSRLEGQCQVQLDECTKPIHEYLENGIEACEQSKGKCTILAYH
;
A
#
# COMPACT_ATOMS: atom_id res chain seq x y z
N MET A 1 57.33 -0.62 27.81
CA MET A 1 56.80 0.62 27.18
C MET A 1 55.91 0.18 26.02
N LYS A 2 54.65 0.59 25.82
CA LYS A 2 53.77 1.58 26.45
C LYS A 2 52.33 1.01 26.36
N LYS A 3 51.59 0.99 27.49
CA LYS A 3 50.13 0.85 27.49
C LYS A 3 49.57 2.10 26.79
N MET A 4 48.95 1.95 25.62
CA MET A 4 48.19 3.03 25.00
C MET A 4 46.80 3.07 25.63
N ASN A 5 46.51 4.19 26.29
CA ASN A 5 45.31 4.46 27.05
C ASN A 5 44.07 4.52 26.13
N LEU A 6 43.18 3.53 26.26
CA LEU A 6 41.83 3.54 25.66
C LEU A 6 41.00 4.79 26.03
N GLY A 7 41.37 5.49 27.10
CA GLY A 7 40.68 6.70 27.55
C GLY A 7 40.76 7.89 26.59
N PHE A 8 41.81 7.99 25.75
CA PHE A 8 41.96 9.13 24.84
C PHE A 8 41.12 9.02 23.56
N ILE A 9 40.75 7.80 23.14
CA ILE A 9 39.90 7.59 21.95
C ILE A 9 38.43 7.93 22.28
N MET A 10 37.99 7.64 23.51
CA MET A 10 36.61 7.89 23.95
C MET A 10 36.31 9.39 24.12
N VAL A 11 37.28 10.20 24.55
CA VAL A 11 37.09 11.66 24.69
C VAL A 11 37.06 12.35 23.32
N GLY A 12 37.83 11.86 22.34
CA GLY A 12 37.82 12.39 20.97
C GLY A 12 36.49 12.15 20.22
N LEU A 13 35.86 10.99 20.44
CA LEU A 13 34.55 10.67 19.84
C LEU A 13 33.40 11.51 20.43
N VAL A 14 33.43 11.81 21.73
CA VAL A 14 32.41 12.67 22.37
C VAL A 14 32.55 14.13 21.92
N PHE A 15 33.77 14.61 21.65
CA PHE A 15 33.99 15.96 21.13
C PHE A 15 33.48 16.13 19.68
N LEU A 16 33.63 15.11 18.84
CA LEU A 16 33.11 15.11 17.46
C LEU A 16 31.57 15.08 17.42
N ILE A 17 30.93 14.36 18.35
CA ILE A 17 29.47 14.37 18.49
C ILE A 17 29.00 15.75 18.98
N SER A 18 29.73 16.37 19.91
CA SER A 18 29.37 17.70 20.45
C SER A 18 29.47 18.82 19.41
N ILE A 19 30.45 18.78 18.49
CA ILE A 19 30.54 19.73 17.37
C ILE A 19 29.46 19.46 16.32
N SER A 20 29.07 18.18 16.13
CA SER A 20 27.97 17.81 15.23
C SER A 20 26.60 18.27 15.75
N VAL A 21 26.43 18.36 17.08
CA VAL A 21 25.21 18.90 17.70
C VAL A 21 25.22 20.44 17.75
N LEU A 22 26.38 21.09 17.93
CA LEU A 22 26.48 22.56 17.87
C LEU A 22 26.34 23.14 16.44
N SER A 23 26.63 22.36 15.40
CA SER A 23 26.42 22.78 14.01
C SER A 23 24.93 22.80 13.62
N CYS A 24 24.04 22.25 14.46
CA CYS A 24 22.59 22.32 14.29
C CYS A 24 21.93 23.49 15.05
N GLN A 25 22.69 24.33 15.77
CA GLN A 25 22.14 25.46 16.54
C GLN A 25 22.73 26.83 16.18
N ALA A 26 23.45 26.94 15.06
CA ALA A 26 23.93 28.22 14.55
C ALA A 26 23.54 28.39 13.08
N ASN A 27 22.24 28.55 12.85
CA ASN A 27 21.67 29.36 11.77
C ASN A 27 20.24 29.74 12.18
N ASP A 28 20.11 30.33 13.38
CA ASP A 28 19.00 31.23 13.70
C ASP A 28 19.21 32.52 12.89
N ALA A 29 18.90 32.43 11.60
CA ALA A 29 18.61 33.59 10.79
C ALA A 29 17.17 33.39 10.31
N ASP A 30 16.29 34.21 10.87
CA ASP A 30 14.86 34.31 10.62
C ASP A 30 14.54 34.37 9.12
N ASN A 31 14.44 33.20 8.52
CA ASN A 31 13.75 33.01 7.26
C ASN A 31 13.03 31.66 7.30
N TYR A 32 12.07 31.55 8.22
CA TYR A 32 10.87 30.77 7.92
C TYR A 32 10.14 31.49 6.79
N SER A 33 10.72 31.48 5.59
CA SER A 33 9.88 31.35 4.42
C SER A 33 9.13 30.04 4.65
N GLN A 34 7.85 30.15 5.05
CA GLN A 34 6.87 29.21 4.55
C GLN A 34 7.01 29.29 3.03
N GLN A 35 7.95 28.52 2.48
CA GLN A 35 7.92 28.17 1.08
C GLN A 35 6.58 27.46 0.97
N ALA A 36 5.58 28.18 0.46
CA ALA A 36 4.33 27.57 0.07
C ALA A 36 4.75 26.43 -0.85
N GLU A 37 4.65 25.21 -0.33
CA GLU A 37 5.11 24.04 -1.05
C GLU A 37 4.18 23.92 -2.25
N ASP A 38 4.67 24.36 -3.42
CA ASP A 38 3.85 24.55 -4.62
C ASP A 38 2.93 23.35 -4.82
N VAL A 39 1.63 23.61 -4.86
CA VAL A 39 0.62 22.59 -5.05
C VAL A 39 0.79 22.05 -6.47
N THR A 40 1.15 20.78 -6.58
CA THR A 40 1.37 20.10 -7.87
C THR A 40 0.07 19.59 -8.48
N ALA A 41 0.10 19.22 -9.76
CA ALA A 41 -1.04 18.54 -10.40
C ALA A 41 -1.38 17.21 -9.68
N ALA A 42 -0.37 16.47 -9.21
CA ALA A 42 -0.57 15.27 -8.42
C ALA A 42 -1.22 15.57 -7.05
N ASP A 43 -0.88 16.70 -6.41
CA ASP A 43 -1.51 17.12 -5.14
C ASP A 43 -3.01 17.43 -5.34
N LEU A 44 -3.36 18.15 -6.42
CA LEU A 44 -4.75 18.42 -6.78
C LEU A 44 -5.50 17.12 -7.14
N PHE A 45 -4.83 16.22 -7.85
CA PHE A 45 -5.41 14.94 -8.24
C PHE A 45 -5.77 14.08 -7.03
N ILE A 46 -4.86 13.88 -6.07
CA ILE A 46 -5.16 13.06 -4.89
C ILE A 46 -6.22 13.67 -3.96
N ALA A 47 -6.37 15.01 -4.02
CA ALA A 47 -7.41 15.76 -3.32
C ALA A 47 -8.76 15.74 -4.06
N SER A 48 -8.79 15.32 -5.32
CA SER A 48 -10.00 15.28 -6.13
C SER A 48 -11.04 14.30 -5.58
N GLU A 49 -12.31 14.62 -5.79
CA GLU A 49 -13.42 13.75 -5.40
C GLU A 49 -13.33 12.38 -6.10
N ALA A 50 -12.95 12.38 -7.38
CA ALA A 50 -12.82 11.18 -8.19
C ALA A 50 -11.78 10.20 -7.59
N HIS A 51 -10.59 10.70 -7.25
CA HIS A 51 -9.56 9.90 -6.59
C HIS A 51 -9.97 9.45 -5.18
N GLN A 52 -10.61 10.32 -4.40
CA GLN A 52 -11.13 9.92 -3.07
C GLN A 52 -12.21 8.85 -3.16
N ASN A 53 -13.04 8.86 -4.20
CA ASN A 53 -14.04 7.82 -4.43
C ASN A 53 -13.40 6.49 -4.86
N LEU A 54 -12.34 6.54 -5.66
CA LEU A 54 -11.52 5.36 -5.96
C LEU A 54 -10.93 4.75 -4.69
N GLU A 55 -10.29 5.54 -3.82
CA GLU A 55 -9.75 5.08 -2.54
C GLU A 55 -10.84 4.42 -1.68
N LYS A 56 -12.06 4.99 -1.64
CA LYS A 56 -13.19 4.42 -0.89
C LYS A 56 -13.61 3.05 -1.41
N GLU A 57 -13.71 2.86 -2.72
CA GLU A 57 -14.09 1.56 -3.30
C GLU A 57 -12.99 0.50 -3.09
N ILE A 58 -11.71 0.88 -3.18
CA ILE A 58 -10.59 -0.01 -2.82
C ILE A 58 -10.71 -0.43 -1.34
N ARG A 59 -10.88 0.53 -0.43
CA ARG A 59 -11.03 0.28 1.01
C ARG A 59 -12.22 -0.61 1.34
N LYS A 60 -13.32 -0.42 0.63
CA LYS A 60 -14.55 -1.23 0.78
C LYS A 60 -14.34 -2.67 0.31
N ASN A 61 -13.63 -2.86 -0.80
CA ASN A 61 -13.29 -4.20 -1.29
C ASN A 61 -12.39 -4.95 -0.28
N MET A 62 -11.33 -4.31 0.20
CA MET A 62 -10.45 -4.91 1.22
C MET A 62 -11.20 -5.25 2.50
N ARG A 63 -12.05 -4.35 3.01
CA ARG A 63 -12.85 -4.61 4.22
C ARG A 63 -13.78 -5.82 4.05
N ARG A 64 -14.40 -5.99 2.89
CA ARG A 64 -15.24 -7.17 2.60
C ARG A 64 -14.42 -8.45 2.64
N MET A 65 -13.24 -8.43 2.02
CA MET A 65 -12.34 -9.58 2.00
C MET A 65 -11.91 -9.98 3.41
N LEU A 66 -11.42 -9.03 4.20
CA LEU A 66 -10.99 -9.26 5.58
C LEU A 66 -12.14 -9.75 6.47
N ASN A 67 -13.33 -9.17 6.33
CA ASN A 67 -14.51 -9.60 7.08
C ASN A 67 -14.94 -11.03 6.74
N ALA A 68 -14.73 -11.48 5.50
CA ALA A 68 -14.97 -12.87 5.12
C ALA A 68 -13.92 -13.79 5.75
N ILE A 69 -12.64 -13.46 5.57
CA ILE A 69 -11.50 -14.25 6.06
C ILE A 69 -11.51 -14.39 7.59
N SER A 70 -11.86 -13.32 8.32
CA SER A 70 -11.94 -13.32 9.78
C SER A 70 -12.90 -14.36 10.37
N LYS A 71 -13.80 -14.92 9.55
CA LYS A 71 -14.80 -15.91 9.95
C LYS A 71 -14.45 -17.33 9.52
N PHE A 72 -13.33 -17.51 8.82
CA PHE A 72 -12.94 -18.82 8.31
C PHE A 72 -12.61 -19.79 9.44
N SER A 73 -13.06 -21.04 9.29
CA SER A 73 -12.52 -22.16 10.04
C SER A 73 -11.06 -22.42 9.66
N LYS A 74 -10.39 -23.30 10.42
CA LYS A 74 -9.03 -23.72 10.09
C LYS A 74 -8.96 -24.36 8.70
N GLU A 75 -9.93 -25.22 8.38
CA GLU A 75 -10.04 -25.90 7.09
C GLU A 75 -10.32 -24.91 5.95
N GLU A 76 -11.19 -23.93 6.17
CA GLU A 76 -11.46 -22.87 5.20
C GLU A 76 -10.23 -21.99 4.96
N MET A 77 -9.44 -21.70 6.00
CA MET A 77 -8.18 -20.98 5.88
C MET A 77 -7.13 -21.79 5.08
N GLU A 78 -7.04 -23.10 5.31
CA GLU A 78 -6.15 -23.98 4.53
C GLU A 78 -6.56 -24.00 3.03
N GLN A 79 -7.86 -24.08 2.75
CA GLN A 79 -8.39 -23.97 1.39
C GLN A 79 -8.08 -22.61 0.76
N TYR A 80 -8.26 -21.52 1.50
CA TYR A 80 -7.92 -20.16 1.06
C TYR A 80 -6.44 -20.06 0.65
N GLN A 81 -5.53 -20.58 1.47
CA GLN A 81 -4.08 -20.55 1.17
C GLN A 81 -3.70 -21.42 -0.03
N GLN A 82 -4.40 -22.54 -0.24
CA GLN A 82 -4.21 -23.39 -1.41
C GLN A 82 -4.69 -22.69 -2.69
N LEU A 83 -5.89 -22.09 -2.66
CA LEU A 83 -6.44 -21.35 -3.79
C LEU A 83 -5.56 -20.15 -4.18
N LYS A 84 -4.91 -19.47 -3.22
CA LYS A 84 -3.91 -18.41 -3.50
C LYS A 84 -2.78 -18.88 -4.44
N LYS A 85 -2.44 -20.17 -4.43
CA LYS A 85 -1.40 -20.75 -5.32
C LYS A 85 -1.99 -21.12 -6.67
N GLU A 86 -3.17 -21.75 -6.67
CA GLU A 86 -3.86 -22.19 -7.88
C GLU A 86 -4.32 -21.04 -8.78
N LEU A 87 -4.59 -19.88 -8.19
CA LEU A 87 -4.88 -18.64 -8.92
C LEU A 87 -3.71 -18.17 -9.79
N LEU A 88 -2.46 -18.49 -9.41
CA LEU A 88 -1.26 -18.05 -10.14
C LEU A 88 -0.96 -18.92 -11.38
N SER A 89 -1.67 -20.04 -11.55
CA SER A 89 -1.53 -20.91 -12.73
C SER A 89 -2.66 -20.68 -13.72
N LEU A 90 -2.33 -20.41 -14.98
CA LEU A 90 -3.32 -20.20 -16.05
C LEU A 90 -4.26 -21.40 -16.24
N GLU A 91 -3.77 -22.62 -15.99
CA GLU A 91 -4.54 -23.84 -16.17
C GLU A 91 -5.63 -24.00 -15.10
N THR A 92 -5.29 -23.75 -13.84
CA THR A 92 -6.18 -23.96 -12.69
C THR A 92 -6.98 -22.72 -12.30
N ARG A 93 -6.57 -21.53 -12.78
CA ARG A 93 -7.15 -20.22 -12.39
C ARG A 93 -8.66 -20.17 -12.55
N SER A 94 -9.21 -20.64 -13.66
CA SER A 94 -10.66 -20.49 -13.94
C SER A 94 -11.52 -21.18 -12.88
N GLU A 95 -11.09 -22.34 -12.38
CA GLU A 95 -11.79 -23.10 -11.35
C GLU A 95 -11.46 -22.55 -9.96
N ALA A 96 -10.20 -22.23 -9.69
CA ALA A 96 -9.78 -21.58 -8.45
C ALA A 96 -10.53 -20.28 -8.19
N LYS A 97 -10.81 -19.46 -9.21
CA LYS A 97 -11.63 -18.25 -9.10
C LYS A 97 -13.06 -18.52 -8.62
N LYS A 98 -13.70 -19.57 -9.12
CA LYS A 98 -15.07 -19.93 -8.70
C LYS A 98 -15.08 -20.39 -7.24
N GLN A 99 -14.12 -21.24 -6.87
CA GLN A 99 -13.98 -21.73 -5.51
C GLN A 99 -13.64 -20.60 -4.53
N TRP A 100 -12.78 -19.67 -4.94
CA TRP A 100 -12.45 -18.46 -4.21
C TRP A 100 -13.67 -17.59 -3.92
N ASN A 101 -14.47 -17.30 -4.93
CA ASN A 101 -15.70 -16.51 -4.77
C ASN A 101 -16.73 -17.22 -3.87
N LYS A 102 -16.83 -18.55 -3.96
CA LYS A 102 -17.68 -19.35 -3.07
C LYS A 102 -17.19 -19.28 -1.63
N LEU A 103 -15.89 -19.39 -1.39
CA LEU A 103 -15.27 -19.35 -0.07
C LEU A 103 -15.42 -17.97 0.58
N LEU A 104 -15.20 -16.88 -0.16
CA LEU A 104 -15.39 -15.52 0.35
C LEU A 104 -16.87 -15.11 0.49
N GLY A 105 -17.80 -15.83 -0.14
CA GLY A 105 -19.23 -15.52 -0.14
C GLY A 105 -19.61 -14.29 -0.98
N TYR A 106 -18.69 -13.77 -1.81
CA TYR A 106 -18.95 -12.70 -2.76
C TYR A 106 -18.00 -12.77 -3.97
N ASP A 107 -18.33 -12.06 -5.04
CA ASP A 107 -17.48 -12.01 -6.23
C ASP A 107 -16.34 -10.98 -6.06
N CYS A 108 -15.17 -11.49 -5.68
CA CYS A 108 -13.96 -10.68 -5.50
C CYS A 108 -13.47 -10.13 -6.84
N TYR A 109 -13.52 -10.92 -7.91
CA TYR A 109 -13.03 -10.53 -9.22
C TYR A 109 -13.93 -9.50 -9.91
N ALA A 110 -15.25 -9.59 -9.74
CA ALA A 110 -16.14 -8.52 -10.18
C ALA A 110 -15.86 -7.20 -9.44
N SER A 111 -15.46 -7.27 -8.16
CA SER A 111 -15.08 -6.08 -7.39
C SER A 111 -13.76 -5.48 -7.89
N LEU A 112 -12.76 -6.31 -8.18
CA LEU A 112 -11.50 -5.87 -8.79
C LEU A 112 -11.71 -5.29 -10.19
N TYR A 113 -12.59 -5.87 -11.01
CA TYR A 113 -12.92 -5.34 -12.33
C TYR A 113 -13.58 -3.95 -12.25
N ARG A 114 -14.48 -3.75 -11.28
CA ARG A 114 -15.06 -2.41 -11.02
C ARG A 114 -13.99 -1.40 -10.62
N ILE A 115 -13.06 -1.79 -9.74
CA ILE A 115 -11.92 -0.94 -9.37
C ILE A 115 -11.06 -0.64 -10.59
N SER A 116 -10.79 -1.63 -11.45
CA SER A 116 -10.05 -1.46 -12.70
C SER A 116 -10.69 -0.41 -13.62
N ASN A 117 -12.01 -0.46 -13.82
CA ASN A 117 -12.72 0.56 -14.60
C ASN A 117 -12.63 1.94 -13.95
N LEU A 118 -12.84 2.04 -12.64
CA LEU A 118 -12.68 3.31 -11.92
C LEU A 118 -11.26 3.87 -12.03
N VAL A 119 -10.23 3.02 -11.93
CA VAL A 119 -8.84 3.45 -12.13
C VAL A 119 -8.65 3.99 -13.55
N ARG A 120 -9.18 3.34 -14.58
CA ARG A 120 -9.10 3.86 -15.97
C ARG A 120 -9.73 5.24 -16.09
N GLU A 121 -10.94 5.40 -15.58
CA GLU A 121 -11.68 6.68 -15.62
C GLU A 121 -10.96 7.78 -14.83
N VAL A 122 -10.54 7.48 -13.61
CA VAL A 122 -9.88 8.46 -12.73
C VAL A 122 -8.51 8.86 -13.27
N TYR A 123 -7.77 7.94 -13.88
CA TYR A 123 -6.43 8.19 -14.43
C TYR A 123 -6.41 8.66 -15.89
N GLU A 124 -7.57 8.81 -16.53
CA GLU A 124 -7.66 9.27 -17.90
C GLU A 124 -7.09 10.69 -18.06
N GLY A 125 -6.19 10.88 -19.04
CA GLY A 125 -5.62 12.18 -19.36
C GLY A 125 -4.65 12.76 -18.33
N ILE A 126 -4.21 11.95 -17.37
CA ILE A 126 -3.23 12.37 -16.36
C ILE A 126 -1.83 12.51 -16.97
N ASP A 127 -1.17 13.63 -16.65
CA ASP A 127 0.17 13.98 -17.12
C ASP A 127 1.16 14.20 -15.95
N PHE A 128 1.11 13.32 -14.94
CA PHE A 128 2.13 13.27 -13.90
C PHE A 128 2.74 11.87 -13.79
N THR A 129 4.00 11.83 -13.37
CA THR A 129 4.77 10.61 -13.17
C THR A 129 4.34 9.87 -11.92
N ARG A 130 4.67 8.57 -11.85
CA ARG A 130 4.51 7.77 -10.63
C ARG A 130 5.24 8.39 -9.43
N LEU A 131 6.41 8.98 -9.65
CA LEU A 131 7.19 9.61 -8.59
C LEU A 131 6.48 10.84 -8.02
N GLU A 132 5.86 11.65 -8.86
CA GLU A 132 5.06 12.80 -8.43
C GLU A 132 3.83 12.36 -7.64
N LEU A 133 3.13 11.31 -8.08
CA LEU A 133 2.04 10.72 -7.32
C LEU A 133 2.50 10.20 -5.95
N MET A 134 3.64 9.50 -5.89
CA MET A 134 4.20 9.02 -4.62
C MET A 134 4.54 10.16 -3.67
N ARG A 135 5.12 11.25 -4.19
CA ARG A 135 5.41 12.46 -3.41
C ARG A 135 4.13 13.13 -2.89
N ALA A 136 3.11 13.27 -3.73
CA ALA A 136 1.81 13.83 -3.33
C ALA A 136 1.17 12.99 -2.20
N ARG A 137 1.17 11.65 -2.33
CA ARG A 137 0.69 10.74 -1.28
C ARG A 137 1.48 10.90 0.02
N GLN A 138 2.80 11.04 -0.05
CA GLN A 138 3.66 11.27 1.11
C GLN A 138 3.35 12.62 1.78
N LYS A 139 3.20 13.69 0.98
CA LYS A 139 2.81 15.03 1.45
C LYS A 139 1.47 14.98 2.16
N ARG A 140 0.44 14.34 1.59
CA ARG A 140 -0.88 14.15 2.22
C ARG A 140 -0.78 13.42 3.57
N LYS A 141 0.02 12.35 3.66
CA LYS A 141 0.23 11.62 4.92
C LYS A 141 0.89 12.46 6.00
N MET A 142 1.92 13.23 5.66
CA MET A 142 2.58 14.14 6.61
C MET A 142 1.59 15.14 7.22
N HIS A 143 0.67 15.69 6.41
CA HIS A 143 -0.37 16.60 6.89
C HIS A 143 -1.39 15.91 7.81
N GLN A 144 -1.67 14.61 7.60
CA GLN A 144 -2.61 13.84 8.44
C GLN A 144 -2.01 13.41 9.79
N VAL A 145 -0.71 13.08 9.86
CA VAL A 145 -0.03 12.64 11.09
C VAL A 145 0.03 13.75 12.15
N VAL A 146 0.00 15.03 11.74
CA VAL A 146 0.06 16.18 12.66
C VAL A 146 -1.21 16.32 13.53
N ILE A 147 -2.30 15.59 13.24
CA ILE A 147 -3.63 15.83 13.86
C ILE A 147 -4.02 14.84 14.99
N THR A 148 -3.28 13.76 15.27
CA THR A 148 -3.73 12.77 16.29
C THR A 148 -2.87 12.74 17.57
N ARG A 149 -3.40 13.31 18.67
CA ARG A 149 -2.96 13.03 20.07
C ARG A 149 -4.08 12.32 20.85
N THR A 150 -3.80 11.06 21.22
CA THR A 150 -4.19 10.24 22.41
C THR A 150 -5.58 10.49 23.06
N THR A 151 -6.40 9.51 23.44
CA THR A 151 -6.16 8.34 24.31
C THR A 151 -7.39 7.41 24.28
N GLU A 152 -7.26 6.16 23.80
CA GLU A 152 -8.05 4.98 24.17
C GLU A 152 -7.42 3.76 23.45
N ASP A 153 -7.36 2.59 24.09
CA ASP A 153 -6.76 1.38 23.49
C ASP A 153 -7.43 1.05 22.13
N ASP A 154 -8.73 1.30 22.00
CA ASP A 154 -9.49 1.05 20.77
C ASP A 154 -9.18 2.07 19.67
N GLU A 155 -9.04 3.36 19.99
CA GLU A 155 -8.65 4.39 19.03
C GLU A 155 -7.22 4.14 18.50
N ALA A 156 -6.32 3.67 19.37
CA ALA A 156 -4.96 3.28 18.98
C ALA A 156 -4.97 2.08 18.01
N ILE A 157 -5.78 1.06 18.27
CA ILE A 157 -5.95 -0.08 17.36
C ILE A 157 -6.52 0.39 16.01
N GLN A 158 -7.54 1.24 16.02
CA GLN A 158 -8.14 1.75 14.77
C GLN A 158 -7.16 2.60 13.97
N ASN A 159 -6.38 3.47 14.62
CA ASN A 159 -5.35 4.27 13.96
C ASN A 159 -4.24 3.38 13.37
N CYS A 160 -3.86 2.31 14.06
CA CYS A 160 -2.92 1.31 13.57
C CYS A 160 -3.45 0.59 12.32
N ILE A 161 -4.67 0.05 12.38
CA ILE A 161 -5.33 -0.63 11.25
C ILE A 161 -5.48 0.32 10.06
N LYS A 162 -5.84 1.58 10.31
CA LYS A 162 -5.95 2.62 9.29
C LYS A 162 -4.62 2.83 8.57
N ALA A 163 -3.50 2.88 9.29
CA ALA A 163 -2.20 3.06 8.66
C ALA A 163 -1.81 1.88 7.75
N TYR A 164 -2.02 0.64 8.18
CA TYR A 164 -1.86 -0.54 7.33
C TYR A 164 -2.79 -0.51 6.10
N SER A 165 -4.05 -0.12 6.32
CA SER A 165 -5.06 -0.03 5.25
C SER A 165 -4.69 1.02 4.19
N GLU A 166 -4.24 2.21 4.59
CA GLU A 166 -3.83 3.26 3.66
C GLU A 166 -2.62 2.85 2.81
N MET A 167 -1.70 2.05 3.35
CA MET A 167 -0.60 1.47 2.57
C MET A 167 -1.11 0.42 1.59
N ALA A 168 -1.96 -0.50 2.05
CA ALA A 168 -2.55 -1.51 1.19
C ALA A 168 -3.38 -0.89 0.05
N GLU A 169 -4.16 0.15 0.33
CA GLU A 169 -4.95 0.90 -0.66
C GLU A 169 -4.09 1.43 -1.80
N ALA A 170 -3.06 2.19 -1.46
CA ALA A 170 -2.16 2.79 -2.45
C ALA A 170 -1.46 1.72 -3.30
N ARG A 171 -1.15 0.55 -2.71
CA ARG A 171 -0.50 -0.55 -3.42
C ARG A 171 -1.45 -1.33 -4.32
N ILE A 172 -2.70 -1.55 -3.91
CA ILE A 172 -3.72 -2.14 -4.78
C ILE A 172 -3.97 -1.22 -5.98
N GLU A 173 -4.06 0.08 -5.75
CA GLU A 173 -4.22 1.06 -6.83
C GLU A 173 -3.06 1.00 -7.84
N ASP A 174 -1.80 0.95 -7.36
CA ASP A 174 -0.62 0.75 -8.20
C ASP A 174 -0.71 -0.55 -9.02
N CYS A 175 -1.10 -1.67 -8.39
CA CYS A 175 -1.24 -2.97 -9.06
C CYS A 175 -2.31 -2.92 -10.17
N VAL A 176 -3.47 -2.32 -9.88
CA VAL A 176 -4.58 -2.22 -10.83
C VAL A 176 -4.24 -1.28 -11.98
N ASN A 177 -3.56 -0.16 -11.69
CA ASN A 177 -3.10 0.76 -12.73
C ASN A 177 -2.08 0.07 -13.66
N GLN A 178 -1.14 -0.69 -13.10
CA GLN A 178 -0.20 -1.48 -13.91
C GLN A 178 -0.92 -2.55 -14.74
N TYR A 179 -1.90 -3.24 -14.17
CA TYR A 179 -2.72 -4.21 -14.89
C TYR A 179 -3.42 -3.56 -16.10
N ASN A 180 -4.04 -2.39 -15.92
CA ASN A 180 -4.70 -1.66 -16.99
C ASN A 180 -3.72 -1.27 -18.11
N ARG A 181 -2.51 -0.80 -17.75
CA ARG A 181 -1.46 -0.49 -18.73
C ARG A 181 -1.02 -1.72 -19.51
N ASN A 182 -0.82 -2.85 -18.82
CA ASN A 182 -0.45 -4.11 -19.47
C ASN A 182 -1.54 -4.59 -20.44
N LEU A 183 -2.82 -4.36 -20.13
CA LEU A 183 -3.92 -4.64 -21.07
C LEU A 183 -3.88 -3.74 -22.30
N ASP A 184 -3.61 -2.45 -22.13
CA ASP A 184 -3.53 -1.49 -23.25
C ASP A 184 -2.33 -1.79 -24.17
N GLU A 185 -1.28 -2.45 -23.65
CA GLU A 185 -0.13 -2.91 -24.44
C GLU A 185 -0.41 -4.19 -25.25
N ILE A 186 -1.52 -4.90 -25.01
CA ILE A 186 -1.87 -6.09 -25.78
C ILE A 186 -2.16 -5.69 -27.24
N PRO A 187 -1.45 -6.26 -28.23
CA PRO A 187 -1.67 -5.91 -29.63
C PRO A 187 -3.11 -6.21 -30.08
N ILE A 188 -3.71 -5.27 -30.81
CA ILE A 188 -5.11 -5.38 -31.27
C ILE A 188 -5.24 -6.34 -32.48
N ASN A 189 -4.15 -6.57 -33.22
CA ASN A 189 -4.14 -7.39 -34.44
C ASN A 189 -3.68 -8.85 -34.20
N ILE A 190 -4.21 -9.49 -33.16
CA ILE A 190 -3.92 -10.90 -32.84
C ILE A 190 -5.20 -11.72 -32.81
N SER A 191 -5.05 -13.04 -32.86
CA SER A 191 -6.19 -13.94 -32.70
C SER A 191 -6.83 -13.79 -31.32
N TRP A 192 -8.14 -14.01 -31.22
CA TRP A 192 -8.84 -13.98 -29.94
C TRP A 192 -8.26 -14.97 -28.92
N LYS A 193 -7.81 -16.14 -29.39
CA LYS A 193 -7.14 -17.14 -28.53
C LYS A 193 -5.86 -16.59 -27.90
N GLU A 194 -5.07 -15.86 -28.69
CA GLU A 194 -3.83 -15.27 -28.22
C GLU A 194 -4.08 -14.06 -27.31
N TYR A 195 -5.07 -13.23 -27.65
CA TYR A 195 -5.53 -12.14 -26.79
C TYR A 195 -5.95 -12.66 -25.41
N SER A 196 -6.82 -13.68 -25.37
CA SER A 196 -7.31 -14.28 -24.13
C SER A 196 -6.17 -14.88 -23.28
N ARG A 197 -5.16 -15.46 -23.93
CA ARG A 197 -3.96 -15.96 -23.25
C ARG A 197 -3.18 -14.83 -22.59
N LEU A 198 -2.93 -13.73 -23.31
CA LEU A 198 -2.20 -12.56 -22.81
C LEU A 198 -2.97 -11.85 -21.69
N GLU A 199 -4.28 -11.66 -21.87
CA GLU A 199 -5.16 -11.12 -20.83
C GLU A 199 -5.11 -11.98 -19.56
N GLY A 200 -5.13 -13.30 -19.71
CA GLY A 200 -4.93 -14.25 -18.61
C GLY A 200 -3.60 -14.04 -17.89
N GLN A 201 -2.52 -13.76 -18.61
CA GLN A 201 -1.21 -13.45 -18.02
C GLN A 201 -1.22 -12.12 -17.25
N CYS A 202 -1.83 -11.06 -17.79
CA CYS A 202 -2.01 -9.80 -17.07
C CYS A 202 -2.80 -10.01 -15.76
N GLN A 203 -3.82 -10.86 -15.79
CA GLN A 203 -4.59 -11.20 -14.60
C GLN A 203 -3.77 -12.00 -13.57
N VAL A 204 -2.89 -12.90 -13.99
CA VAL A 204 -1.98 -13.59 -13.07
C VAL A 204 -1.03 -12.58 -12.41
N GLN A 205 -0.47 -11.65 -13.19
CA GLN A 205 0.38 -10.57 -12.65
C GLN A 205 -0.36 -9.68 -11.64
N LEU A 206 -1.64 -9.39 -11.88
CA LEU A 206 -2.46 -8.66 -10.91
C LEU A 206 -2.61 -9.44 -9.59
N ASP A 207 -2.86 -10.75 -9.67
CA ASP A 207 -2.96 -11.60 -8.47
C ASP A 207 -1.60 -11.73 -7.75
N GLU A 208 -0.49 -11.85 -8.49
CA GLU A 208 0.87 -11.84 -7.93
C GLU A 208 1.16 -10.52 -7.20
N CYS A 209 0.68 -9.39 -7.74
CA CYS A 209 0.87 -8.07 -7.14
C CYS A 209 0.00 -7.86 -5.89
N THR A 210 -1.26 -8.33 -5.91
CA THR A 210 -2.25 -8.09 -4.85
C THR A 210 -2.16 -9.07 -3.68
N LYS A 211 -1.79 -10.33 -3.94
CA LYS A 211 -1.64 -11.37 -2.91
C LYS A 211 -0.79 -10.94 -1.70
N PRO A 212 0.46 -10.47 -1.86
CA PRO A 212 1.30 -10.09 -0.72
C PRO A 212 0.79 -8.84 0.00
N ILE A 213 0.02 -7.97 -0.67
CA ILE A 213 -0.65 -6.82 -0.04
C ILE A 213 -1.76 -7.29 0.90
N HIS A 214 -2.54 -8.28 0.47
CA HIS A 214 -3.57 -8.90 1.31
C HIS A 214 -2.94 -9.57 2.53
N GLU A 215 -1.85 -10.31 2.36
CA GLU A 215 -1.11 -10.91 3.48
C GLU A 215 -0.53 -9.87 4.44
N TYR A 216 0.03 -8.77 3.92
CA TYR A 216 0.49 -7.65 4.73
C TYR A 216 -0.64 -7.05 5.58
N LEU A 217 -1.82 -6.86 4.99
CA LEU A 217 -2.97 -6.29 5.69
C LEU A 217 -3.55 -7.27 6.73
N GLU A 218 -3.69 -8.55 6.38
CA GLU A 218 -4.11 -9.63 7.29
C GLU A 218 -3.21 -9.67 8.53
N ASN A 219 -1.88 -9.78 8.32
CA ASN A 219 -0.90 -9.84 9.41
C ASN A 219 -0.82 -8.53 10.21
N GLY A 220 -0.94 -7.39 9.53
CA GLY A 220 -0.91 -6.07 10.15
C GLY A 220 -2.06 -5.84 11.12
N ILE A 221 -3.27 -6.26 10.75
CA ILE A 221 -4.45 -6.16 11.62
C ILE A 221 -4.27 -7.01 12.87
N GLU A 222 -3.84 -8.27 12.72
CA GLU A 222 -3.57 -9.14 13.87
C GLU A 222 -2.52 -8.54 14.80
N ALA A 223 -1.43 -7.97 14.26
CA ALA A 223 -0.40 -7.31 15.04
C ALA A 223 -0.92 -6.04 15.76
N CYS A 224 -1.78 -5.24 15.11
CA CYS A 224 -2.42 -4.09 15.73
C CYS A 224 -3.29 -4.51 16.92
N GLU A 225 -4.08 -5.56 16.78
CA GLU A 225 -4.95 -6.08 17.84
C GLU A 225 -4.14 -6.63 19.02
N GLN A 226 -3.15 -7.50 18.76
CA GLN A 226 -2.30 -8.10 19.79
C GLN A 226 -1.49 -7.06 20.57
N SER A 227 -1.03 -6.01 19.89
CA SER A 227 -0.21 -4.95 20.49
C SER A 227 -1.02 -3.81 21.10
N LYS A 228 -2.35 -3.85 21.03
CA LYS A 228 -3.24 -2.72 21.39
C LYS A 228 -2.85 -1.42 20.68
N GLY A 229 -2.60 -1.53 19.37
CA GLY A 229 -2.23 -0.41 18.50
C GLY A 229 -0.81 0.10 18.65
N LYS A 230 0.09 -0.64 19.32
CA LYS A 230 1.49 -0.23 19.59
C LYS A 230 2.52 -0.89 18.68
N CYS A 231 2.11 -1.71 17.71
CA CYS A 231 3.06 -2.38 16.83
C CYS A 231 3.74 -1.38 15.88
N THR A 232 5.02 -1.62 15.62
CA THR A 232 5.77 -0.87 14.62
C THR A 232 5.22 -1.17 13.24
N ILE A 233 4.71 -0.15 12.56
CA ILE A 233 4.20 -0.30 11.20
C ILE A 233 5.38 -0.35 10.24
N LEU A 234 5.60 -1.52 9.63
CA LEU A 234 6.64 -1.69 8.62
C LEU A 234 6.14 -1.16 7.28
N ALA A 235 6.98 -0.38 6.59
CA ALA A 235 6.69 0.07 5.25
C ALA A 235 6.62 -1.13 4.29
N TYR A 236 5.58 -1.16 3.46
CA TYR A 236 5.47 -2.13 2.37
C TYR A 236 6.23 -1.59 1.15
N HIS A 237 7.33 -2.25 0.77
CA HIS A 237 8.17 -1.89 -0.38
C HIS A 237 7.67 -2.58 -1.66
#